data_AF-A0A974QP70-F1
#
_entry.id   AF-A0A974QP70-F1
#
_cell.length_a   1.000
_cell.length_b   1.000
_cell.length_c   1.000
_cell.angle_alpha   90.00
_cell.angle_beta   90.00
_cell.angle_gamma   90.00
#
_symmetry.space_group_name_H-M   'P 1'
#
loop_
_entity.id
_entity.type
_entity.pdbx_description
1 polymer ?
#
loop_
_entity_poly.entity_id
_entity_poly.type
_entity_poly.pdbx_seq_one_letter_code
_entity_poly.pdbx_strand_id
1 'polypeptide(L)'
;MEKIIYLAGHILNEAMVGYREKQHNEISKIEGVKPYSPHQDKSINDKSNAVQEGLAERILNNDFAAMEKSDIYVLDILNEGLGTIAELNIILGMKQQAENTIKRLREISKTNKYDEFGNKTEVYYQIQDELDKQLRILNKPVLCYCSDIRQGHGKSYDDPDRAEFSTNQFIYGVILKLTNGEGFISWSEVKKRLEKIGSGLIV
;
A
#
# COMPACT_ATOMS: atom_id res chain seq x y z
N MET A 1 -11.77 -10.02 -13.18
CA MET A 1 -12.13 -9.52 -11.83
C MET A 1 -11.40 -8.22 -11.65
N GLU A 2 -12.10 -7.18 -11.23
CA GLU A 2 -11.55 -5.84 -11.05
C GLU A 2 -10.57 -5.82 -9.86
N LYS A 3 -9.44 -5.11 -10.00
CA LYS A 3 -8.40 -5.00 -8.97
C LYS A 3 -8.61 -3.78 -8.09
N ILE A 4 -8.67 -3.98 -6.79
CA ILE A 4 -8.91 -2.91 -5.82
C ILE A 4 -7.59 -2.20 -5.50
N ILE A 5 -7.54 -0.89 -5.65
CA ILE A 5 -6.36 -0.07 -5.37
C ILE A 5 -6.60 0.70 -4.07
N TYR A 6 -5.72 0.54 -3.08
CA TYR A 6 -5.70 1.45 -1.93
C TYR A 6 -4.91 2.71 -2.31
N LEU A 7 -5.60 3.83 -2.49
CA LEU A 7 -5.00 5.10 -2.86
C LEU A 7 -4.78 5.96 -1.60
N ALA A 8 -3.55 5.94 -1.09
CA ALA A 8 -3.11 6.70 0.07
C ALA A 8 -2.50 8.05 -0.34
N GLY A 9 -2.77 9.08 0.45
CA GLY A 9 -2.27 10.43 0.20
C GLY A 9 -2.79 11.41 1.23
N HIS A 10 -2.11 12.56 1.34
CA HIS A 10 -2.53 13.61 2.27
C HIS A 10 -3.90 14.18 1.86
N ILE A 11 -4.79 14.40 2.85
CA ILE A 11 -6.20 14.82 2.65
C ILE A 11 -6.67 15.93 3.61
N LEU A 12 -5.75 16.55 4.38
CA LEU A 12 -6.17 17.49 5.44
C LEU A 12 -6.45 18.91 4.95
N ASN A 13 -6.08 19.25 3.71
CA ASN A 13 -6.32 20.58 3.14
C ASN A 13 -7.06 20.50 1.79
N GLU A 14 -7.76 21.58 1.42
CA GLU A 14 -8.64 21.62 0.24
C GLU A 14 -7.90 21.31 -1.06
N ALA A 15 -6.69 21.86 -1.24
CA ALA A 15 -5.88 21.60 -2.43
C ALA A 15 -5.56 20.11 -2.57
N MET A 16 -5.26 19.44 -1.46
CA MET A 16 -4.95 18.02 -1.44
C MET A 16 -6.18 17.14 -1.58
N VAL A 17 -7.34 17.55 -1.05
CA VAL A 17 -8.63 16.90 -1.32
C VAL A 17 -8.95 16.95 -2.82
N GLY A 18 -8.91 18.14 -3.43
CA GLY A 18 -9.15 18.28 -4.87
C GLY A 18 -8.14 17.50 -5.72
N TYR A 19 -6.89 17.44 -5.28
CA TYR A 19 -5.88 16.61 -5.94
C TYR A 19 -6.17 15.10 -5.79
N ARG A 20 -6.63 14.62 -4.63
CA ARG A 20 -7.06 13.22 -4.46
C ARG A 20 -8.27 12.88 -5.32
N GLU A 21 -9.25 13.78 -5.42
CA GLU A 21 -10.41 13.58 -6.30
C GLU A 21 -9.99 13.47 -7.77
N LYS A 22 -9.07 14.33 -8.22
CA LYS A 22 -8.50 14.24 -9.57
C LYS A 22 -7.85 12.88 -9.80
N GLN A 23 -7.01 12.42 -8.88
CA GLN A 23 -6.33 11.12 -8.99
C GLN A 23 -7.31 9.96 -9.00
N HIS A 24 -8.30 10.00 -8.11
CA HIS A 24 -9.37 9.01 -8.08
C HIS A 24 -10.08 8.95 -9.44
N ASN A 25 -10.48 10.10 -9.99
CA ASN A 25 -11.14 10.17 -11.29
C ASN A 25 -10.26 9.70 -12.45
N GLU A 26 -8.94 9.91 -12.38
CA GLU A 26 -8.00 9.39 -13.37
C GLU A 26 -7.87 7.87 -13.29
N ILE A 27 -7.77 7.30 -12.08
CA ILE A 27 -7.66 5.85 -11.88
C ILE A 27 -8.97 5.14 -12.20
N SER A 28 -10.13 5.70 -11.85
CA SER A 28 -11.45 5.11 -12.14
C SER A 28 -11.76 4.98 -13.64
N LYS A 29 -10.95 5.60 -14.52
CA LYS A 29 -11.05 5.45 -15.98
C LYS A 29 -10.21 4.29 -16.52
N ILE A 30 -9.34 3.71 -15.71
CA ILE A 30 -8.50 2.58 -16.10
C ILE A 30 -9.35 1.30 -16.01
N GLU A 31 -9.45 0.57 -17.11
CA GLU A 31 -10.23 -0.67 -17.15
C GLU A 31 -9.60 -1.75 -16.26
N GLY A 32 -10.43 -2.48 -15.53
CA GLY A 32 -10.00 -3.61 -14.71
C GLY A 32 -9.43 -3.21 -13.33
N VAL A 33 -9.47 -1.93 -12.96
CA VAL A 33 -9.07 -1.47 -11.62
C VAL A 33 -10.12 -0.55 -10.98
N LYS A 34 -10.17 -0.55 -9.66
CA LYS A 34 -11.07 0.29 -8.86
C LYS A 34 -10.32 0.97 -7.73
N PRO A 35 -10.23 2.31 -7.70
CA PRO A 35 -9.65 3.01 -6.57
C PRO A 35 -10.60 2.96 -5.37
N TYR A 36 -10.07 2.55 -4.23
CA TYR A 36 -10.59 2.87 -2.91
C TYR A 36 -9.84 4.10 -2.40
N SER A 37 -10.58 5.11 -1.94
CA SER A 37 -9.98 6.30 -1.36
C SER A 37 -10.72 6.65 -0.07
N PRO A 38 -10.03 6.81 1.07
CA PRO A 38 -10.65 7.10 2.36
C PRO A 38 -11.62 8.29 2.34
N HIS A 39 -11.31 9.34 1.57
CA HIS A 39 -12.14 10.53 1.44
C HIS A 39 -13.53 10.30 0.81
N GLN A 40 -13.76 9.15 0.14
CA GLN A 40 -15.06 8.81 -0.45
C GLN A 40 -15.95 7.98 0.46
N ASP A 41 -15.46 7.57 1.63
CA ASP A 41 -16.29 6.86 2.59
C ASP A 41 -17.35 7.81 3.18
N LYS A 42 -18.58 7.67 2.70
CA LYS A 42 -19.73 8.48 3.12
C LYS A 42 -20.06 8.29 4.60
N SER A 43 -19.70 7.15 5.21
CA SER A 43 -19.92 6.91 6.65
C SER A 43 -19.00 7.75 7.55
N ILE A 44 -17.93 8.30 6.97
CA ILE A 44 -16.95 9.15 7.65
C ILE A 44 -17.07 10.61 7.17
N ASN A 45 -17.22 10.83 5.86
CA ASN A 45 -17.08 12.15 5.23
C ASN A 45 -18.40 12.86 4.88
N ASP A 46 -19.56 12.32 5.27
CA ASP A 46 -20.84 13.06 5.16
C ASP A 46 -20.85 14.23 6.17
N LYS A 47 -20.29 15.37 5.78
CA LYS A 47 -20.21 16.59 6.61
C LYS A 47 -21.57 17.08 7.14
N SER A 48 -22.68 16.66 6.52
CA SER A 48 -24.04 16.97 6.96
C SER A 48 -24.57 16.03 8.06
N ASN A 49 -24.09 14.79 8.13
CA ASN A 49 -24.58 13.75 9.06
C ASN A 49 -23.47 13.03 9.83
N ALA A 50 -22.24 13.56 9.84
CA ALA A 50 -21.07 12.89 10.38
C ALA A 50 -21.22 12.65 11.90
N VAL A 51 -21.43 11.39 12.27
CA VAL A 51 -21.46 10.96 13.67
C VAL A 51 -20.06 11.10 14.26
N GLN A 52 -19.83 12.04 15.18
CA GLN A 52 -18.49 12.29 15.73
C GLN A 52 -18.04 11.25 16.77
N GLU A 53 -18.97 10.45 17.28
CA GLU A 53 -18.67 9.40 18.27
C GLU A 53 -17.79 8.29 17.68
N GLY A 54 -16.62 8.06 18.26
CA GLY A 54 -15.67 7.03 17.80
C GLY A 54 -15.10 7.29 16.40
N LEU A 55 -15.10 8.54 15.93
CA LEU A 55 -14.69 8.87 14.55
C LEU A 55 -13.27 8.39 14.23
N ALA A 56 -12.31 8.57 15.14
CA ALA A 56 -10.92 8.17 14.92
C ALA A 56 -10.79 6.64 14.78
N GLU A 57 -11.47 5.87 15.63
CA GLU A 57 -11.49 4.41 15.62
C GLU A 57 -12.16 3.87 14.35
N ARG A 58 -13.23 4.52 13.89
CA ARG A 58 -13.89 4.14 12.62
C ARG A 58 -13.00 4.43 11.41
N ILE A 59 -12.33 5.59 11.38
CA ILE A 59 -11.35 5.91 10.33
C ILE A 59 -10.28 4.83 10.30
N LEU A 60 -9.68 4.53 11.46
CA LEU A 60 -8.67 3.50 11.59
C LEU A 60 -9.18 2.15 11.06
N ASN A 61 -10.34 1.68 11.54
CA ASN A 61 -10.88 0.39 11.14
C ASN A 61 -11.21 0.31 9.65
N ASN A 62 -11.74 1.39 9.06
CA ASN A 62 -12.09 1.43 7.65
C ASN A 62 -10.84 1.45 6.76
N ASP A 63 -9.82 2.22 7.14
CA ASP A 63 -8.56 2.28 6.41
C ASP A 63 -7.82 0.95 6.48
N PHE A 64 -7.75 0.32 7.67
CA PHE A 64 -7.20 -1.04 7.82
C PHE A 64 -7.95 -2.07 6.96
N ALA A 65 -9.28 -2.09 7.02
CA ALA A 65 -10.08 -3.03 6.24
C ALA A 65 -9.89 -2.82 4.72
N ALA A 66 -9.72 -1.57 4.29
CA ALA A 66 -9.45 -1.26 2.89
C ALA A 66 -8.04 -1.66 2.46
N MET A 67 -7.03 -1.44 3.31
CA MET A 67 -5.67 -1.91 3.09
C MET A 67 -5.59 -3.44 3.00
N GLU A 68 -6.39 -4.16 3.78
CA GLU A 68 -6.46 -5.62 3.73
C GLU A 68 -7.11 -6.10 2.43
N LYS A 69 -8.25 -5.51 2.05
CA LYS A 69 -9.05 -5.90 0.87
C LYS A 69 -8.45 -5.46 -0.47
N SER A 70 -7.53 -4.49 -0.48
CA SER A 70 -6.90 -4.04 -1.71
C SER A 70 -6.04 -5.12 -2.35
N ASP A 71 -5.90 -5.07 -3.67
CA ASP A 71 -4.93 -5.86 -4.41
C ASP A 71 -3.57 -5.16 -4.50
N ILE A 72 -3.54 -3.83 -4.46
CA ILE A 72 -2.36 -2.98 -4.67
C ILE A 72 -2.41 -1.75 -3.77
N TYR A 73 -1.25 -1.29 -3.32
CA TYR A 73 -1.08 0.00 -2.66
C TYR A 73 -0.49 1.03 -3.61
N VAL A 74 -1.08 2.22 -3.67
CA VAL A 74 -0.54 3.40 -4.36
C VAL A 74 -0.46 4.53 -3.34
N LEU A 75 0.76 4.98 -3.03
CA LEU A 75 0.99 5.97 -1.98
C LEU A 75 1.69 7.21 -2.53
N ASP A 76 1.10 8.36 -2.26
CA ASP A 76 1.78 9.66 -2.40
C ASP A 76 2.48 10.03 -1.09
N ILE A 77 3.81 9.99 -1.12
CA ILE A 77 4.61 10.27 0.08
C ILE A 77 5.05 11.73 0.08
N LEU A 78 4.49 12.49 1.02
CA LEU A 78 4.88 13.86 1.34
C LEU A 78 5.30 13.94 2.81
N ASN A 79 6.22 14.84 3.15
CA ASN A 79 6.75 14.95 4.52
C ASN A 79 5.67 15.35 5.53
N GLU A 80 4.67 16.13 5.10
CA GLU A 80 3.50 16.55 5.86
C GLU A 80 2.38 15.49 5.90
N GLY A 81 2.47 14.45 5.07
CA GLY A 81 1.49 13.38 4.95
C GLY A 81 1.60 12.33 6.07
N LEU A 82 1.44 12.75 7.33
CA LEU A 82 1.65 11.88 8.50
C LEU A 82 0.85 10.56 8.45
N GLY A 83 -0.43 10.62 8.05
CA GLY A 83 -1.26 9.42 7.88
C GLY A 83 -0.68 8.46 6.85
N THR A 84 -0.35 8.96 5.66
CA THR A 84 0.27 8.16 4.59
C THR A 84 1.63 7.57 4.99
N ILE A 85 2.42 8.32 5.77
CA ILE A 85 3.69 7.82 6.32
C ILE A 85 3.45 6.68 7.32
N ALA A 86 2.43 6.78 8.17
CA ALA A 86 2.07 5.72 9.11
C ALA A 86 1.60 4.46 8.36
N GLU A 87 0.73 4.61 7.35
CA GLU A 87 0.26 3.51 6.50
C GLU A 87 1.42 2.80 5.78
N LEU A 88 2.37 3.56 5.23
CA LEU A 88 3.59 3.02 4.60
C LEU A 88 4.36 2.09 5.56
N ASN A 89 4.50 2.51 6.82
CA ASN A 89 5.20 1.71 7.83
C ASN A 89 4.37 0.50 8.31
N ILE A 90 3.04 0.62 8.35
CA ILE A 90 2.16 -0.53 8.58
C ILE A 90 2.35 -1.59 7.48
N ILE A 91 2.40 -1.17 6.21
CA ILE A 91 2.65 -2.08 5.07
C ILE A 91 4.01 -2.78 5.21
N LEU A 92 5.05 -2.06 5.62
CA LEU A 92 6.36 -2.64 5.91
C LEU A 92 6.27 -3.71 7.00
N GLY A 93 5.62 -3.40 8.12
CA GLY A 93 5.43 -4.34 9.23
C GLY A 93 4.66 -5.59 8.79
N MET A 94 3.54 -5.41 8.08
CA MET A 94 2.72 -6.52 7.55
C MET A 94 3.54 -7.45 6.65
N LYS A 95 4.33 -6.90 5.73
CA LYS A 95 5.17 -7.70 4.82
C LYS A 95 6.29 -8.42 5.57
N GLN A 96 6.95 -7.79 6.54
CA GLN A 96 7.98 -8.43 7.35
C GLN A 96 7.39 -9.57 8.21
N GLN A 97 6.22 -9.35 8.80
CA GLN A 97 5.52 -10.39 9.56
C GLN A 97 5.10 -11.57 8.67
N ALA A 98 4.61 -11.28 7.46
CA ALA A 98 4.26 -12.31 6.49
C ALA A 98 5.48 -13.14 6.07
N GLU A 99 6.61 -12.48 5.77
CA GLU A 99 7.88 -13.15 5.44
C GLU A 99 8.37 -14.08 6.56
N ASN A 100 8.37 -13.60 7.81
CA ASN A 100 8.74 -14.41 8.97
C ASN A 100 7.79 -15.60 9.18
N THR A 101 6.50 -15.39 8.98
CA THR A 101 5.47 -16.44 9.11
C THR A 101 5.64 -17.50 8.01
N ILE A 102 5.85 -17.09 6.76
CA ILE A 102 6.15 -17.99 5.63
C ILE A 102 7.36 -18.86 5.95
N LYS A 103 8.44 -18.28 6.47
CA LYS A 103 9.65 -19.02 6.84
C LYS A 103 9.32 -20.10 7.88
N ARG A 104 8.59 -19.76 8.94
CA ARG A 104 8.18 -20.71 9.99
C ARG A 104 7.29 -21.81 9.45
N LEU A 105 6.27 -21.47 8.66
CA LEU A 105 5.34 -22.42 8.07
C LEU A 105 6.03 -23.39 7.11
N ARG A 106 6.99 -22.92 6.30
CA ARG A 106 7.80 -23.79 5.44
C ARG A 106 8.61 -24.81 6.22
N GLU A 107 9.16 -24.46 7.38
CA GLU A 107 9.87 -25.41 8.23
C GLU A 107 8.91 -26.45 8.85
N ILE A 108 7.78 -26.00 9.41
CA ILE A 108 6.75 -26.90 9.99
C ILE A 108 6.18 -27.83 8.90
N SER A 109 6.01 -27.31 7.68
CA SER A 109 5.49 -28.07 6.54
C SER A 109 6.38 -29.27 6.18
N LYS A 110 7.70 -29.21 6.41
CA LYS A 110 8.61 -30.31 6.08
C LYS A 110 8.37 -31.53 6.97
N THR A 111 8.15 -31.30 8.26
CA THR A 111 7.95 -32.38 9.25
C THR A 111 6.54 -32.94 9.27
N ASN A 112 5.56 -32.16 8.82
CA ASN A 112 4.15 -32.56 8.79
C ASN A 112 3.68 -32.96 7.39
N LYS A 113 4.58 -33.10 6.41
CA LYS A 113 4.20 -33.30 5.01
C LYS A 113 3.49 -34.62 4.77
N TYR A 114 4.02 -35.71 5.33
CA TYR A 114 3.56 -37.07 5.05
C TYR A 114 3.22 -37.81 6.35
N ASP A 115 2.20 -38.65 6.30
CA ASP A 115 1.91 -39.64 7.34
C ASP A 115 2.81 -40.88 7.22
N GLU A 116 2.60 -41.86 8.10
CA GLU A 116 3.34 -43.14 8.09
C GLU A 116 3.14 -43.96 6.81
N PHE A 117 2.11 -43.67 6.02
CA PHE A 117 1.78 -44.31 4.74
C PHE A 117 2.28 -43.51 3.53
N GLY A 118 2.94 -42.37 3.74
CA GLY A 118 3.44 -41.50 2.68
C GLY A 118 2.39 -40.59 2.04
N ASN A 119 1.19 -40.49 2.60
CA ASN A 119 0.13 -39.60 2.12
C ASN A 119 0.29 -38.20 2.72
N LYS A 120 -0.13 -37.16 1.97
CA LYS A 120 -0.13 -35.80 2.50
C LYS A 120 -1.12 -35.67 3.66
N THR A 121 -0.67 -35.08 4.76
CA THR A 121 -1.53 -34.89 5.94
C THR A 121 -2.49 -33.72 5.76
N GLU A 122 -3.59 -33.72 6.51
CA GLU A 122 -4.49 -32.57 6.61
C GLU A 122 -3.77 -31.30 7.10
N VAL A 123 -2.86 -31.47 8.06
CA VAL A 123 -2.02 -30.39 8.59
C VAL A 123 -1.18 -29.76 7.48
N TYR A 124 -0.64 -30.56 6.55
CA TYR A 124 0.11 -30.03 5.40
C TYR A 124 -0.76 -29.12 4.52
N TYR A 125 -2.01 -29.51 4.25
CA TYR A 125 -2.94 -28.69 3.46
C TYR A 125 -3.30 -27.38 4.17
N GLN A 126 -3.59 -27.42 5.47
CA GLN A 126 -3.83 -26.21 6.27
C GLN A 126 -2.63 -25.26 6.26
N ILE A 127 -1.41 -25.80 6.29
CA ILE A 127 -0.19 -25.01 6.16
C ILE A 127 -0.07 -24.39 4.76
N GLN A 128 -0.43 -25.11 3.69
CA GLN A 128 -0.41 -24.53 2.34
C GLN A 128 -1.42 -23.39 2.20
N ASP A 129 -2.63 -23.55 2.72
CA ASP A 129 -3.66 -22.49 2.70
C ASP A 129 -3.19 -21.23 3.43
N GLU A 130 -2.52 -21.40 4.57
CA GLU A 130 -1.97 -20.26 5.30
C GLU A 130 -0.76 -19.64 4.57
N LEU A 131 0.11 -20.46 3.97
CA LEU A 131 1.21 -19.97 3.13
C LEU A 131 0.70 -19.10 1.98
N ASP A 132 -0.38 -19.52 1.31
CA ASP A 132 -0.97 -18.77 0.21
C ASP A 132 -1.50 -17.40 0.66
N LYS A 133 -2.12 -17.31 1.84
CA LYS A 133 -2.56 -16.02 2.41
C LYS A 133 -1.37 -15.11 2.72
N GLN A 134 -0.32 -15.64 3.36
CA GLN A 134 0.85 -14.84 3.71
C GLN A 134 1.61 -14.40 2.45
N LEU A 135 1.68 -15.25 1.41
CA LEU A 135 2.28 -14.90 0.12
C LEU A 135 1.51 -13.78 -0.57
N ARG A 136 0.17 -13.76 -0.48
CA ARG A 136 -0.63 -12.63 -1.01
C ARG A 136 -0.29 -11.32 -0.31
N ILE A 137 -0.10 -11.31 1.01
CA ILE A 137 0.32 -10.11 1.76
C ILE A 137 1.73 -9.68 1.32
N LEU A 138 2.67 -10.63 1.31
CA LEU A 138 4.07 -10.37 0.97
C LEU A 138 4.21 -9.81 -0.46
N ASN A 139 3.50 -10.40 -1.42
CA ASN A 139 3.63 -10.07 -2.84
C ASN A 139 2.68 -8.95 -3.30
N LYS A 140 1.82 -8.41 -2.42
CA LYS A 140 0.92 -7.31 -2.75
C LYS A 140 1.74 -6.11 -3.28
N PRO A 141 1.54 -5.61 -4.51
CA PRO A 141 2.39 -4.55 -5.06
C PRO A 141 2.27 -3.23 -4.29
N VAL A 142 3.38 -2.50 -4.21
CA VAL A 142 3.47 -1.17 -3.60
C VAL A 142 4.04 -0.20 -4.64
N LEU A 143 3.28 0.83 -4.98
CA LEU A 143 3.69 1.89 -5.88
C LEU A 143 3.80 3.19 -5.09
N CYS A 144 5.00 3.76 -5.03
CA CYS A 144 5.26 5.02 -4.34
C CYS A 144 5.60 6.11 -5.35
N TYR A 145 4.96 7.27 -5.21
CA TYR A 145 5.33 8.49 -5.93
C TYR A 145 5.36 9.66 -4.94
N CYS A 146 5.90 10.79 -5.37
CA CYS A 146 5.91 12.03 -4.62
C CYS A 146 5.36 13.14 -5.51
N SER A 147 4.34 13.85 -5.04
CA SER A 147 3.77 14.99 -5.77
C SER A 147 4.51 16.32 -5.50
N ASP A 148 5.50 16.34 -4.61
CA ASP A 148 6.36 17.51 -4.42
C ASP A 148 7.25 17.70 -5.65
N ILE A 149 7.02 18.80 -6.37
CA ILE A 149 7.76 19.16 -7.59
C ILE A 149 9.25 19.38 -7.35
N ARG A 150 9.69 19.47 -6.10
CA ARG A 150 11.10 19.66 -5.72
C ARG A 150 11.87 18.34 -5.60
N GLN A 151 11.17 17.21 -5.62
CA GLN A 151 11.77 15.88 -5.58
C GLN A 151 12.75 15.69 -6.75
N GLY A 152 13.99 15.29 -6.45
CA GLY A 152 14.95 14.86 -7.47
C GLY A 152 15.77 15.97 -8.14
N HIS A 153 15.76 17.22 -7.65
CA HIS A 153 16.55 18.30 -8.25
C HIS A 153 18.08 18.17 -8.12
N GLY A 154 18.59 17.10 -7.47
CA GLY A 154 19.98 16.68 -7.58
C GLY A 154 21.05 17.70 -7.15
N LYS A 155 20.66 18.81 -6.51
CA LYS A 155 21.59 19.81 -6.01
C LYS A 155 22.23 19.28 -4.73
N SER A 156 23.56 19.15 -4.72
CA SER A 156 24.32 18.98 -3.49
C SER A 156 24.20 20.29 -2.71
N TYR A 157 23.61 20.26 -1.52
CA TYR A 157 23.45 21.47 -0.71
C TYR A 157 24.62 21.59 0.27
N ASP A 158 25.36 22.69 0.18
CA ASP A 158 26.43 23.02 1.14
C ASP A 158 25.87 23.51 2.49
N ASP A 159 24.60 23.90 2.51
CA ASP A 159 23.84 24.33 3.70
C ASP A 159 22.59 23.43 3.84
N PRO A 160 22.55 22.53 4.82
CA PRO A 160 21.43 21.59 5.00
C PRO A 160 20.11 22.27 5.37
N ASP A 161 20.15 23.49 5.92
CA ASP A 161 18.95 24.27 6.29
C ASP A 161 18.40 25.09 5.10
N ARG A 162 19.13 25.16 3.98
CA ARG A 162 18.73 25.82 2.73
C ARG A 162 18.51 24.84 1.57
N ALA A 163 18.16 23.59 1.87
CA ALA A 163 17.76 22.61 0.86
C ALA A 163 16.30 22.80 0.42
N GLU A 164 16.03 22.70 -0.89
CA GLU A 164 14.70 22.99 -1.44
C GLU A 164 13.63 21.99 -0.95
N PHE A 165 13.98 20.72 -0.73
CA PHE A 165 13.18 19.67 -0.09
C PHE A 165 13.96 18.34 -0.17
N SER A 166 13.84 17.48 0.84
CA SER A 166 14.24 16.08 0.73
C SER A 166 13.27 15.22 1.52
N THR A 167 12.93 14.05 0.98
CA THR A 167 12.21 13.04 1.75
C THR A 167 13.11 12.58 2.89
N ASN A 168 12.52 12.42 4.08
CA ASN A 168 13.22 11.84 5.21
C ASN A 168 13.92 10.52 4.80
N GLN A 169 15.20 10.38 5.10
CA GLN A 169 16.01 9.25 4.57
C GLN A 169 15.59 7.89 5.13
N PHE A 170 15.05 7.85 6.36
CA PHE A 170 14.45 6.61 6.88
C PHE A 170 13.23 6.23 6.05
N ILE A 171 12.36 7.19 5.76
CA ILE A 171 11.18 6.97 4.90
C ILE A 171 11.60 6.55 3.49
N TYR A 172 12.63 7.15 2.91
CA TYR A 172 13.16 6.73 1.63
C TYR A 172 13.69 5.28 1.65
N GLY A 173 14.38 4.90 2.72
CA GLY A 173 14.80 3.50 2.95
C GLY A 173 13.62 2.53 3.03
N VAL A 174 12.52 2.91 3.68
CA VAL A 174 11.28 2.12 3.71
C VAL A 174 10.70 1.96 2.30
N ILE A 175 10.65 3.04 1.52
CA ILE A 175 10.17 3.00 0.14
C ILE A 175 11.02 2.05 -0.70
N LEU A 176 12.35 2.17 -0.65
CA LEU A 176 13.25 1.27 -1.37
C LEU A 176 12.99 -0.20 -0.97
N LYS A 177 12.81 -0.49 0.32
CA LYS A 177 12.52 -1.85 0.78
C LYS A 177 11.19 -2.39 0.23
N LEU A 178 10.15 -1.55 0.20
CA LEU A 178 8.81 -1.94 -0.26
C LEU A 178 8.68 -2.04 -1.79
N THR A 179 9.52 -1.31 -2.51
CA THR A 179 9.52 -1.21 -3.99
C THR A 179 10.69 -1.99 -4.62
N ASN A 180 11.33 -2.90 -3.87
CA ASN A 180 12.46 -3.70 -4.34
C ASN A 180 13.63 -2.88 -4.93
N GLY A 181 13.90 -1.72 -4.34
CA GLY A 181 15.01 -0.82 -4.69
C GLY A 181 14.68 0.23 -5.74
N GLU A 182 13.46 0.26 -6.29
CA GLU A 182 13.08 1.22 -7.32
C GLU A 182 12.90 2.64 -6.76
N GLY A 183 12.36 2.77 -5.55
CA GLY A 183 12.13 4.07 -4.94
C GLY A 183 10.85 4.72 -5.46
N PHE A 184 10.93 5.99 -5.81
CA PHE A 184 9.81 6.76 -6.32
C PHE A 184 9.65 6.63 -7.83
N ILE A 185 8.42 6.45 -8.30
CA ILE A 185 8.04 6.52 -9.71
C ILE A 185 7.20 7.77 -9.98
N SER A 186 7.07 8.16 -11.26
CA SER A 186 6.19 9.27 -11.64
C SER A 186 4.71 8.85 -11.59
N TRP A 187 3.81 9.82 -11.48
CA TRP A 187 2.37 9.57 -11.58
C TRP A 187 1.97 8.96 -12.94
N SER A 188 2.66 9.31 -14.03
CA SER A 188 2.43 8.69 -15.33
C SER A 188 2.80 7.20 -15.34
N GLU A 189 3.91 6.84 -14.69
CA GLU A 189 4.32 5.44 -14.55
C GLU A 189 3.35 4.66 -13.63
N VAL A 190 2.83 5.28 -12.55
CA VAL A 190 1.76 4.68 -11.73
C VAL A 190 0.59 4.26 -12.62
N LYS A 191 0.05 5.18 -13.42
CA LYS A 191 -1.10 4.89 -14.31
C LYS A 191 -0.80 3.77 -15.31
N LYS A 192 0.37 3.81 -15.94
CA LYS A 192 0.81 2.76 -16.87
C LYS A 192 0.89 1.37 -16.21
N ARG A 193 1.32 1.29 -14.95
CA ARG A 193 1.34 0.02 -14.22
C ARG A 193 -0.05 -0.46 -13.87
N LEU A 194 -0.93 0.44 -13.45
CA LEU A 194 -2.33 0.12 -13.18
C LEU A 194 -3.06 -0.37 -14.43
N GLU A 195 -2.80 0.21 -15.61
CA GLU A 195 -3.32 -0.28 -16.90
C GLU A 195 -2.89 -1.73 -17.19
N LYS A 196 -1.59 -2.04 -17.02
CA LYS A 196 -1.08 -3.41 -17.19
C LYS A 196 -1.74 -4.38 -16.22
N ILE A 197 -1.83 -4.00 -14.94
CA ILE A 197 -2.49 -4.79 -13.90
C ILE A 197 -3.96 -5.04 -14.24
N GLY A 198 -4.69 -4.00 -14.66
CA GLY A 198 -6.10 -4.09 -15.04
C GLY A 198 -6.33 -5.04 -16.21
N SER A 199 -5.39 -5.07 -17.16
CA SER A 199 -5.38 -6.01 -18.29
C SER A 199 -5.00 -7.46 -17.93
N GLY A 200 -4.61 -7.72 -16.68
CA GLY A 200 -4.16 -9.04 -16.22
C GLY A 200 -2.70 -9.35 -16.54
N LEU A 201 -1.92 -8.38 -17.02
CA LEU A 201 -0.48 -8.51 -17.18
C LEU A 201 0.21 -8.30 -15.83
N ILE A 202 1.10 -9.23 -15.47
CA ILE A 202 1.92 -9.14 -14.26
C ILE A 202 2.96 -8.02 -14.48
N VAL A 203 3.07 -7.11 -13.51
CA VAL A 203 4.04 -6.00 -13.47
C VAL A 203 5.04 -6.24 -12.37
#